data_AF-A0A0F9KYC6-F1
#
_entry.id   AF-A0A0F9KYC6-F1
#
_cell.length_a   1.000
_cell.length_b   1.000
_cell.length_c   1.000
_cell.angle_alpha   90.00
_cell.angle_beta   90.00
_cell.angle_gamma   90.00
#
_symmetry.space_group_name_H-M   'P 1'
#
loop_
_entity.id
_entity.type
_entity.pdbx_description
1 polymer ?
#
loop_
_entity_poly.entity_id
_entity_poly.type
_entity_poly.pdbx_seq_one_letter_code
_entity_poly.pdbx_strand_id
1 'polypeptide(L)' 'MENIIQLRVKIDCDINTAFDMFTENELLEGWLTNKAEVELKVGGKYELFWDPDNREDNSTIGCKTTGFEND' A
#
# COMPACT_ATOMS: atom_id res chain seq x y z
N MET A 1 4.08 5.87 -25.10
CA MET A 1 3.12 6.79 -24.45
C MET A 1 2.96 6.29 -23.04
N GLU A 2 3.27 7.10 -22.05
CA GLU A 2 3.04 6.74 -20.65
C GLU A 2 1.59 7.04 -20.32
N ASN A 3 0.84 6.00 -19.93
CA ASN A 3 -0.53 6.15 -19.46
C ASN A 3 -0.46 6.40 -17.95
N ILE A 4 -0.37 7.67 -17.55
CA ILE A 4 -0.23 8.06 -16.15
C ILE A 4 -1.60 8.39 -15.56
N ILE A 5 -1.94 7.79 -14.43
CA ILE A 5 -3.11 8.15 -13.62
C ILE A 5 -2.65 9.12 -12.53
N GLN A 6 -3.27 10.30 -12.44
CA GLN A 6 -3.05 11.28 -11.38
C GLN A 6 -4.36 11.58 -10.65
N LEU A 7 -4.39 11.32 -9.34
CA LEU A 7 -5.53 11.57 -8.46
C LEU A 7 -5.09 12.45 -7.28
N ARG A 8 -5.94 13.39 -6.87
CA ARG A 8 -5.73 14.23 -5.68
C ARG A 8 -7.01 14.29 -4.87
N VAL A 9 -6.89 14.06 -3.57
CA VAL A 9 -7.99 14.11 -2.61
C VAL A 9 -7.52 14.91 -1.40
N LYS A 10 -8.41 15.74 -0.84
CA LYS A 10 -8.18 16.40 0.44
C LYS A 10 -8.83 15.58 1.54
N ILE A 11 -8.04 15.19 2.54
CA ILE A 11 -8.47 14.46 3.71
C ILE A 11 -8.21 15.30 4.97
N ASP A 12 -9.01 15.09 6.00
CA ASP A 12 -8.88 15.79 7.28
C ASP A 12 -8.08 14.94 8.28
N CYS A 13 -6.77 14.83 8.03
CA CYS A 13 -5.81 14.20 8.93
C CYS A 13 -4.41 14.79 8.74
N ASP A 14 -3.51 14.52 9.66
CA ASP A 14 -2.10 14.88 9.52
C ASP A 14 -1.36 13.92 8.57
N ILE A 15 -0.19 14.37 8.11
CA ILE A 15 0.62 13.68 7.10
C ILE A 15 1.12 12.32 7.59
N ASN A 16 1.51 12.20 8.86
CA ASN A 16 2.01 10.93 9.39
C ASN A 16 0.89 9.90 9.44
N THR A 17 -0.29 10.29 9.96
CA THR A 17 -1.46 9.42 9.94
C THR A 17 -1.82 8.99 8.51
N ALA A 18 -1.81 9.92 7.56
CA ALA A 18 -2.09 9.59 6.15
C ALA A 18 -1.06 8.60 5.59
N PHE A 19 0.22 8.76 5.92
CA PHE A 19 1.29 7.87 5.49
C PHE A 19 1.15 6.48 6.10
N ASP A 20 0.94 6.39 7.42
CA ASP A 20 0.80 5.13 8.16
C ASP A 20 -0.37 4.28 7.60
N MET A 21 -1.46 4.90 7.14
CA MET A 21 -2.60 4.23 6.50
C MET A 21 -2.24 3.47 5.21
N PHE A 22 -1.06 3.73 4.62
CA PHE A 22 -0.53 3.07 3.45
C PHE A 22 0.72 2.22 3.71
N THR A 23 1.28 2.25 4.92
CA THR A 23 2.54 1.55 5.23
C THR A 23 2.45 0.57 6.39
N GLU A 24 1.48 0.74 7.28
CA GLU A 24 1.24 -0.16 8.40
C GLU A 24 0.24 -1.25 8.02
N ASN A 25 0.61 -2.51 8.24
CA ASN A 25 -0.19 -3.67 7.82
C ASN A 25 -1.59 -3.67 8.45
N GLU A 26 -1.67 -3.41 9.75
CA GLU A 26 -2.95 -3.41 10.47
C GLU A 26 -3.90 -2.30 9.98
N LEU A 27 -3.36 -1.13 9.60
CA LEU A 27 -4.16 -0.04 9.07
C LEU A 27 -4.64 -0.35 7.65
N LEU A 28 -3.75 -0.83 6.77
CA LEU A 28 -4.10 -1.28 5.41
C LEU A 28 -5.20 -2.35 5.42
N GLU A 29 -5.11 -3.32 6.32
CA GLU A 29 -6.10 -4.38 6.51
C GLU A 29 -7.46 -3.84 7.01
N GLY A 30 -7.47 -2.64 7.60
CA GLY A 30 -8.70 -1.98 8.06
C GLY A 30 -9.52 -1.29 6.97
N TRP A 31 -8.94 -1.01 5.78
CA TRP A 31 -9.66 -0.23 4.76
C TRP A 31 -9.41 -0.65 3.30
N LEU A 32 -8.21 -1.13 2.96
CA LEU A 32 -7.80 -1.32 1.56
C LEU A 32 -7.83 -2.78 1.12
N THR A 33 -7.40 -3.69 2.00
CA THR A 33 -7.16 -5.11 1.67
C THR A 33 -7.59 -6.02 2.81
N ASN A 34 -7.71 -7.33 2.55
CA ASN A 34 -8.01 -8.31 3.60
C ASN A 34 -6.73 -8.78 4.33
N LYS A 35 -5.59 -8.79 3.64
CA LYS A 35 -4.27 -9.03 4.23
C LYS A 35 -3.22 -8.12 3.60
N ALA A 36 -2.31 -7.60 4.42
CA ALA A 36 -1.16 -6.82 4.00
C ALA A 36 0.15 -7.48 4.50
N GLU A 37 1.14 -7.47 3.62
CA GLU A 37 2.53 -7.85 3.91
C GLU A 37 3.46 -6.76 3.38
N VAL A 38 3.48 -5.64 4.08
CA VAL A 38 4.31 -4.47 3.79
C VAL A 38 5.53 -4.44 4.72
N GLU A 39 6.69 -4.17 4.13
CA GLU A 39 7.92 -3.85 4.84
C GLU A 39 8.30 -2.39 4.54
N LEU A 40 8.37 -1.55 5.57
CA LEU A 40 8.74 -0.14 5.44
C LEU A 40 10.24 0.05 5.14
N LYS A 41 10.68 -0.42 3.98
CA LYS A 41 12.05 -0.27 3.45
C LYS A 41 12.02 -0.31 1.93
N VAL A 42 12.91 0.44 1.28
CA VAL A 42 13.07 0.38 -0.18
C VAL A 42 13.50 -1.04 -0.60
N GLY A 43 12.84 -1.58 -1.61
CA GLY A 43 12.99 -2.97 -2.07
C GLY A 43 12.28 -4.00 -1.19
N GLY A 44 11.71 -3.58 -0.06
CA GLY A 44 10.85 -4.41 0.79
C GLY A 44 9.52 -4.72 0.13
N LYS A 45 8.82 -5.72 0.69
CA LYS A 45 7.51 -6.13 0.18
C LYS A 45 6.50 -4.99 0.25
N TYR A 46 5.66 -4.91 -0.78
CA TYR A 46 4.40 -4.17 -0.76
C TYR A 46 3.31 -5.08 -1.35
N GLU A 47 2.99 -6.15 -0.62
CA GLU A 47 2.10 -7.21 -1.09
C GLU A 47 0.74 -7.10 -0.37
N LEU A 48 -0.33 -6.93 -1.13
CA LEU A 48 -1.71 -6.84 -0.67
C LEU A 48 -2.51 -8.00 -1.25
N PHE A 49 -3.40 -8.59 -0.45
CA PHE A 49 -4.20 -9.76 -0.82
C PHE A 49 -5.67 -9.53 -0.48
N TRP A 50 -6.52 -9.56 -1.51
CA TRP A 50 -7.98 -9.47 -1.33
C TRP A 50 -8.63 -10.85 -1.17
N ASP A 51 -7.97 -11.92 -1.60
CA ASP A 51 -8.33 -13.30 -1.26
C ASP A 51 -7.13 -14.01 -0.60
N PRO A 52 -7.03 -13.98 0.74
CA PRO A 52 -5.89 -14.58 1.46
C PRO A 52 -5.82 -16.11 1.36
N ASP A 53 -6.94 -16.78 1.06
CA ASP A 53 -6.98 -18.24 0.90
C ASP A 53 -6.52 -18.66 -0.51
N ASN A 54 -6.63 -17.76 -1.48
CA ASN A 54 -6.13 -17.94 -2.84
C ASN A 54 -5.25 -16.77 -3.28
N ARG A 55 -4.04 -16.74 -2.69
CA ARG A 55 -3.13 -15.58 -2.74
C ARG A 55 -2.70 -15.18 -4.15
N GLU A 56 -2.70 -16.07 -5.13
CA GLU A 56 -2.17 -15.79 -6.48
C GLU A 56 -3.18 -15.10 -7.42
N ASP A 57 -4.48 -15.14 -7.12
CA ASP A 57 -5.52 -14.70 -8.07
C ASP A 57 -5.86 -13.20 -7.96
N ASN A 58 -5.98 -12.66 -6.75
CA ASN A 58 -6.35 -11.26 -6.51
C ASN A 58 -5.42 -10.61 -5.49
N SER A 59 -4.19 -10.31 -5.94
CA SER A 59 -3.13 -9.77 -5.10
C SER A 59 -2.13 -8.94 -5.87
N THR A 60 -1.24 -8.28 -5.12
CA THR A 60 -0.05 -7.60 -5.63
C THR A 60 1.23 -8.38 -5.33
N ILE A 61 1.19 -9.72 -5.36
CA ILE A 61 2.38 -10.56 -5.11
C ILE A 61 3.56 -10.09 -5.97
N GLY A 62 4.72 -9.96 -5.33
CA GLY A 62 5.96 -9.51 -5.96
C GLY A 62 6.11 -8.00 -6.09
N CYS A 63 5.08 -7.21 -5.76
CA CYS A 63 5.22 -5.76 -5.67
C CYS A 63 6.16 -5.36 -4.52
N LYS A 64 6.92 -4.28 -4.76
CA LYS A 64 7.95 -3.78 -3.85
C LYS A 64 7.87 -2.27 -3.74
N THR A 65 8.22 -1.76 -2.58
CA THR A 65 8.38 -0.32 -2.39
C THR A 65 9.62 0.16 -3.12
N THR A 66 9.47 1.12 -4.03
CA THR A 66 10.60 1.63 -4.84
C THR A 66 11.27 2.87 -4.26
N GLY A 67 10.62 3.55 -3.32
CA GLY A 67 11.13 4.78 -2.73
C GLY A 67 10.16 5.32 -1.68
N PHE A 68 10.70 6.15 -0.80
CA PHE A 68 9.96 7.03 0.09
C PHE A 68 10.53 8.43 -0.08
N GLU A 69 9.69 9.44 0.01
CA GLU A 69 10.11 10.84 0.03
C GLU A 69 9.70 11.40 1.39
N ASN A 70 10.67 12.01 2.08
CA ASN A 70 10.39 12.76 3.30
C ASN A 70 10.04 14.20 2.89
N ASP A 71 9.16 14.84 3.65
CA ASP A 71 8.89 16.27 3.56
C ASP A 71 10.12 17.13 3.89
#